data_AF-A0A7W1L6S4-F1
#
_entry.id   AF-A0A7W1L6S4-F1
#
_cell.length_a   1.000
_cell.length_b   1.000
_cell.length_c   1.000
_cell.angle_alpha   90.00
_cell.angle_beta   90.00
_cell.angle_gamma   90.00
#
_symmetry.space_group_name_H-M   'P 1'
#
loop_
_entity.id
_entity.type
_entity.pdbx_description
1 polymer ?
#
loop_
_entity_poly.entity_id
_entity_poly.type
_entity_poly.pdbx_seq_one_letter_code
_entity_poly.pdbx_strand_id
1 'polypeptide(L)'
;MRFRSLQSRIVVFFGALLLTVQVAGFGVISHAIENYAARTVRHELAVGERIFQRVLEQNAHQLALATSILADDYGFRQAISSANQKRLALALDVHRERVGAEVMMLINPKHIVLADSNQSTLTNQPFPFPELLTESVKTGSASMILVKGGRLYQFVLVPVTVPAAWIALGFPIDDRLAADFGKLASLQISFLRRTDSEEWKLFASTLPAMLQPALLDNMHGVATGDSKLSIVLNGEKFQTLVSPVPGIGEQPVFAVLQRSLKEALVPFDALQANLLALTLIGLIISVAGSIFTARNVSRPVTQLAKLANEIEQGNYLQVAEMDRADEIGKLASAFNYMKQAIADRENRISTLAYKDALTGLPNRILFNDR
;
A
#
# COMPACT_ATOMS: atom_id res chain seq x y z
N MET A 1 -12.20 11.20 -36.86
CA MET A 1 -13.36 12.13 -36.72
C MET A 1 -13.17 13.31 -37.67
N ARG A 2 -14.13 13.59 -38.56
CA ARG A 2 -14.07 14.73 -39.50
C ARG A 2 -14.72 15.94 -38.80
N PHE A 3 -13.92 16.92 -38.37
CA PHE A 3 -14.43 18.10 -37.67
C PHE A 3 -15.20 19.02 -38.62
N ARG A 4 -16.45 19.36 -38.30
CA ARG A 4 -17.32 20.20 -39.15
C ARG A 4 -17.14 21.71 -38.92
N SER A 5 -16.46 22.12 -37.84
CA SER A 5 -16.18 23.53 -37.55
C SER A 5 -14.85 23.72 -36.81
N LEU A 6 -14.20 24.87 -37.01
CA LEU A 6 -12.97 25.25 -36.32
C LEU A 6 -13.16 25.28 -34.79
N GLN A 7 -14.36 25.67 -34.34
CA GLN A 7 -14.81 25.58 -32.94
C GLN A 7 -14.71 24.16 -32.39
N SER A 8 -15.28 23.17 -33.09
CA SER A 8 -15.23 21.76 -32.62
C SER A 8 -13.80 21.24 -32.53
N ARG A 9 -12.93 21.66 -33.46
CA ARG A 9 -11.53 21.26 -33.48
C ARG A 9 -10.75 21.84 -32.28
N ILE A 10 -10.99 23.11 -31.94
CA ILE A 10 -10.36 23.77 -30.78
C ILE A 10 -10.81 23.13 -29.47
N VAL A 11 -12.13 22.97 -29.27
CA VAL A 11 -12.68 22.38 -28.04
C VAL A 11 -12.16 20.96 -27.83
N VAL A 12 -12.17 20.14 -28.88
CA VAL A 12 -11.66 18.76 -28.79
C VAL A 12 -10.15 18.75 -28.56
N PHE A 13 -9.39 19.63 -29.22
CA PHE A 13 -7.93 19.68 -29.04
C PHE A 13 -7.54 20.09 -27.62
N PHE A 14 -8.04 21.20 -27.10
CA PHE A 14 -7.72 21.66 -25.74
C PHE A 14 -8.31 20.75 -24.68
N GLY A 15 -9.52 20.23 -24.88
CA GLY A 15 -10.14 19.26 -23.99
C GLY A 15 -9.34 17.97 -23.91
N ALA A 16 -8.94 17.41 -25.05
CA ALA A 16 -8.12 16.20 -25.09
C ALA A 16 -6.72 16.42 -24.50
N LEU A 17 -6.08 17.56 -24.79
CA LEU A 17 -4.78 17.90 -24.22
C LEU A 17 -4.85 17.99 -22.70
N LEU A 18 -5.82 18.72 -22.17
CA LEU A 18 -5.99 18.90 -20.73
C LEU A 18 -6.34 17.57 -20.05
N LEU A 19 -7.24 16.77 -20.63
CA LEU A 19 -7.58 15.45 -20.11
C LEU A 19 -6.34 14.53 -20.09
N THR A 20 -5.50 14.58 -21.12
CA THR A 20 -4.26 13.81 -21.17
C THR A 20 -3.31 14.21 -20.04
N VAL A 21 -3.09 15.51 -19.84
CA VAL A 21 -2.25 16.02 -18.75
C VAL A 21 -2.82 15.64 -17.38
N GLN A 22 -4.13 15.75 -17.19
CA GLN A 22 -4.80 15.39 -15.93
C GLN A 22 -4.71 13.89 -15.64
N VAL A 23 -4.96 13.03 -16.63
CA VAL A 23 -4.85 11.57 -16.47
C VAL A 23 -3.40 11.17 -16.17
N ALA A 24 -2.43 11.75 -16.88
CA ALA A 24 -1.02 11.52 -16.62
C ALA A 24 -0.63 11.97 -15.21
N GLY A 25 -1.03 13.17 -14.80
CA GLY A 25 -0.77 13.71 -13.47
C GLY A 25 -1.40 12.85 -12.36
N PHE A 26 -2.67 12.47 -12.52
CA PHE A 26 -3.37 11.58 -11.60
C PHE A 26 -2.66 10.23 -11.47
N GLY A 27 -2.25 9.62 -12.59
CA GLY A 27 -1.51 8.36 -12.60
C GLY A 27 -0.16 8.45 -11.90
N VAL A 28 0.61 9.51 -12.16
CA VAL A 28 1.90 9.76 -11.50
C VAL A 28 1.72 9.94 -10.00
N ILE A 29 0.76 10.76 -9.58
CA ILE A 29 0.51 11.01 -8.15
C ILE A 29 0.01 9.75 -7.45
N SER A 30 -0.93 9.02 -8.05
CA SER A 30 -1.46 7.77 -7.47
C SER A 30 -0.34 6.73 -7.30
N HIS A 31 0.52 6.58 -8.31
CA HIS A 31 1.67 5.68 -8.24
C HIS A 31 2.71 6.15 -7.20
N ALA A 32 2.93 7.47 -7.08
CA ALA A 32 3.81 8.03 -6.07
C ALA A 32 3.28 7.78 -4.65
N ILE A 33 1.98 7.91 -4.43
CA ILE A 33 1.32 7.63 -3.13
C ILE A 33 1.46 6.15 -2.77
N GLU A 34 1.16 5.22 -3.69
CA GLU A 34 1.32 3.78 -3.43
C GLU A 34 2.76 3.42 -3.07
N ASN A 35 3.74 3.94 -3.82
CA ASN A 35 5.15 3.70 -3.55
C ASN A 35 5.61 4.32 -2.22
N TYR A 36 5.12 5.52 -1.90
CA TYR A 36 5.40 6.19 -0.63
C TYR A 36 4.81 5.40 0.56
N ALA A 37 3.56 4.97 0.44
CA ALA A 37 2.91 4.11 1.44
C ALA A 37 3.68 2.80 1.62
N ALA A 38 4.06 2.11 0.53
CA ALA A 38 4.82 0.87 0.62
C ALA A 38 6.20 1.06 1.29
N ARG A 39 6.90 2.17 1.01
CA ARG A 39 8.17 2.51 1.67
C ARG A 39 7.98 2.80 3.16
N THR A 40 6.94 3.57 3.50
CA THR A 40 6.60 3.92 4.89
C THR A 40 6.29 2.66 5.69
N VAL A 41 5.43 1.79 5.15
CA VAL A 41 5.10 0.51 5.78
C VAL A 41 6.34 -0.37 5.99
N ARG A 42 7.27 -0.42 5.01
CA ARG A 42 8.53 -1.18 5.20
C ARG A 42 9.41 -0.60 6.32
N HIS A 43 9.40 0.71 6.51
CA HIS A 43 10.09 1.34 7.64
C HIS A 43 9.38 1.02 8.96
N GLU A 44 8.06 1.11 9.01
CA GLU A 44 7.25 0.71 10.17
C GLU A 44 7.49 -0.75 10.54
N LEU A 45 7.58 -1.66 9.57
CA LEU A 45 7.92 -3.07 9.83
C LEU A 45 9.29 -3.23 10.48
N ALA A 46 10.31 -2.49 10.04
CA ALA A 46 11.65 -2.55 10.64
C ALA A 46 11.69 -1.92 12.06
N VAL A 47 10.80 -0.97 12.36
CA VAL A 47 10.59 -0.48 13.73
C VAL A 47 9.86 -1.54 14.55
N GLY A 48 8.77 -2.10 14.02
CA GLY A 48 7.96 -3.10 14.68
C GLY A 48 8.70 -4.41 14.95
N GLU A 49 9.64 -4.82 14.10
CA GLU A 49 10.56 -5.94 14.36
C GLU A 49 11.40 -5.70 15.62
N ARG A 50 11.99 -4.52 15.76
CA ARG A 50 12.78 -4.17 16.95
C ARG A 50 11.93 -4.13 18.21
N ILE A 51 10.68 -3.65 18.10
CA ILE A 51 9.72 -3.69 19.20
C ILE A 51 9.38 -5.14 19.54
N PHE A 52 9.07 -5.97 18.54
CA PHE A 52 8.76 -7.38 18.69
C PHE A 52 9.88 -8.15 19.38
N GLN A 53 11.12 -8.03 18.89
CA GLN A 53 12.29 -8.69 19.49
C GLN A 53 12.48 -8.25 20.95
N ARG A 54 12.38 -6.94 21.23
CA ARG A 54 12.49 -6.42 22.60
C ARG A 54 11.40 -6.93 23.54
N VAL A 55 10.16 -6.96 23.06
CA VAL A 55 9.02 -7.48 23.84
C VAL A 55 9.22 -8.97 24.12
N LEU A 56 9.71 -9.73 23.15
CA LEU A 56 9.98 -11.16 23.31
C LEU A 56 11.10 -11.43 24.33
N GLU A 57 12.20 -10.69 24.26
CA GLU A 57 13.30 -10.74 25.25
C GLU A 57 12.81 -10.36 26.65
N GLN A 58 12.03 -9.28 26.75
CA GLN A 58 11.46 -8.84 28.02
C GLN A 58 10.49 -9.89 28.60
N ASN A 59 9.65 -10.50 27.76
CA ASN A 59 8.76 -11.58 28.17
C ASN A 59 9.57 -12.79 28.68
N ALA A 60 10.66 -13.16 28.00
CA ALA A 60 11.56 -14.22 28.44
C ALA A 60 12.12 -13.96 29.85
N HIS A 61 12.60 -12.74 30.11
CA HIS A 61 13.09 -12.34 31.42
C HIS A 61 11.99 -12.36 32.49
N GLN A 62 10.78 -11.90 32.17
CA GLN A 62 9.65 -11.93 33.10
C GLN A 62 9.26 -13.37 33.48
N LEU A 63 9.19 -14.27 32.51
CA LEU A 63 8.93 -15.69 32.74
C LEU A 63 10.05 -16.33 33.57
N ALA A 64 11.32 -16.01 33.31
CA ALA A 64 12.45 -16.48 34.11
C ALA A 64 12.38 -16.02 35.57
N LEU A 65 12.05 -14.76 35.82
CA LEU A 65 11.87 -14.22 37.18
C LEU A 65 10.71 -14.91 37.90
N ALA A 66 9.56 -15.05 37.24
CA ALA A 66 8.40 -15.75 37.80
C ALA A 66 8.74 -17.22 38.14
N THR A 67 9.50 -17.88 37.27
CA THR A 67 9.98 -19.25 37.47
C THR A 67 10.97 -19.35 38.63
N SER A 68 11.87 -18.38 38.78
CA SER A 68 12.83 -18.33 39.91
C SER A 68 12.12 -18.18 41.25
N ILE A 69 11.08 -17.35 41.31
CA ILE A 69 10.28 -17.22 42.54
C ILE A 69 9.62 -18.56 42.89
N LEU A 70 9.14 -19.31 41.89
CA LEU A 70 8.61 -20.66 42.10
C LEU A 70 9.70 -21.65 42.55
N ALA A 71 10.91 -21.56 41.98
CA ALA A 71 12.05 -22.40 42.36
C ALA A 71 12.46 -22.21 43.83
N ASP A 72 12.32 -20.98 44.34
CA ASP A 72 12.65 -20.62 45.72
C ASP A 72 11.50 -20.88 46.72
N ASP A 73 10.28 -21.10 46.24
CA ASP A 73 9.09 -21.40 47.06
C ASP A 73 9.32 -22.62 47.95
N TYR A 74 9.10 -22.47 49.25
CA TYR A 74 9.35 -23.52 50.24
C TYR A 74 8.47 -24.76 50.00
N GLY A 75 7.19 -24.56 49.67
CA GLY A 75 6.24 -25.64 49.40
C GLY A 75 6.64 -26.42 48.16
N PHE A 76 7.11 -25.72 47.12
CA PHE A 76 7.67 -26.34 45.93
C PHE A 76 8.91 -27.18 46.24
N ARG A 77 9.91 -26.62 46.94
CA ARG A 77 11.15 -27.33 47.34
C ARG A 77 10.87 -28.56 48.20
N GLN A 78 9.89 -28.50 49.10
CA GLN A 78 9.45 -29.64 49.88
C GLN A 78 8.81 -30.73 48.99
N ALA A 79 7.99 -30.33 48.03
CA ALA A 79 7.30 -31.25 47.13
C ALA A 79 8.28 -32.01 46.21
N ILE A 80 9.29 -31.33 45.66
CA ILE A 80 10.30 -31.96 44.80
C ILE A 80 11.33 -32.79 45.58
N SER A 81 11.41 -32.63 46.90
CA SER A 81 12.21 -33.48 47.77
C SER A 81 11.53 -34.83 48.06
N SER A 82 10.30 -35.06 47.57
CA SER A 82 9.59 -36.33 47.72
C SER A 82 10.24 -37.45 46.89
N ALA A 83 10.46 -38.62 47.47
CA ALA A 83 11.06 -39.76 46.76
C ALA A 83 10.12 -40.48 45.76
N ASN A 84 8.84 -40.09 45.69
CA ASN A 84 7.86 -40.79 44.84
C ASN A 84 7.56 -39.98 43.57
N GLN A 85 8.00 -40.50 42.43
CA GLN A 85 7.84 -39.92 41.09
C GLN A 85 6.38 -39.52 40.76
N LYS A 86 5.39 -40.30 41.20
CA LYS A 86 3.97 -39.99 40.98
C LYS A 86 3.52 -38.76 41.79
N ARG A 87 4.06 -38.58 43.00
CA ARG A 87 3.80 -37.37 43.82
C ARG A 87 4.53 -36.15 43.26
N LEU A 88 5.75 -36.33 42.76
CA LEU A 88 6.47 -35.28 42.04
C LEU A 88 5.66 -34.78 40.84
N ALA A 89 5.20 -35.68 39.96
CA ALA A 89 4.41 -35.29 38.79
C ALA A 89 3.12 -34.53 39.16
N LEU A 90 2.41 -34.97 40.20
CA LEU A 90 1.22 -34.27 40.70
C LEU A 90 1.57 -32.89 41.28
N ALA A 91 2.67 -32.76 42.01
CA ALA A 91 3.12 -31.47 42.51
C ALA A 91 3.49 -30.52 41.36
N LEU A 92 4.22 -31.02 40.35
CA LEU A 92 4.55 -30.24 39.15
C LEU A 92 3.28 -29.78 38.43
N ASP A 93 2.25 -30.62 38.31
CA ASP A 93 1.00 -30.24 37.65
C ASP A 93 0.25 -29.12 38.38
N VAL A 94 0.16 -29.19 39.71
CA VAL A 94 -0.45 -28.11 40.53
C VAL A 94 0.32 -26.79 40.35
N HIS A 95 1.64 -26.84 40.38
CA HIS A 95 2.46 -25.62 40.27
C HIS A 95 2.50 -25.07 38.84
N ARG A 96 2.45 -25.94 37.82
CA ARG A 96 2.30 -25.59 36.41
C ARG A 96 1.05 -24.73 36.19
N GLU A 97 -0.10 -25.17 36.70
CA GLU A 97 -1.36 -24.43 36.55
C GLU A 97 -1.30 -23.06 37.23
N ARG A 98 -0.68 -22.98 38.43
CA ARG A 98 -0.54 -21.72 39.18
C ARG A 98 0.21 -20.64 38.41
N VAL A 99 1.19 -21.03 37.60
CA VAL A 99 2.02 -20.10 36.83
C VAL A 99 1.56 -19.95 35.36
N GLY A 100 0.47 -20.63 34.97
CA GLY A 100 -0.06 -20.57 33.60
C GLY A 100 0.80 -21.28 32.56
N ALA A 101 1.66 -22.21 32.97
CA ALA A 101 2.41 -23.05 32.03
C ALA A 101 1.56 -24.22 31.52
N GLU A 102 1.91 -24.78 30.36
CA GLU A 102 1.30 -26.01 29.82
C GLU A 102 2.22 -27.23 29.98
N VAL A 103 3.49 -27.00 30.29
CA VAL A 103 4.48 -28.03 30.54
C VAL A 103 5.34 -27.63 31.73
N MET A 104 5.58 -28.55 32.65
CA MET A 104 6.60 -28.41 33.69
C MET A 104 7.44 -29.68 33.76
N MET A 105 8.76 -29.54 33.87
CA MET A 105 9.70 -30.66 34.04
C MET A 105 10.66 -30.38 35.17
N LEU A 106 11.03 -31.43 35.90
CA LEU A 106 12.12 -31.39 36.88
C LEU A 106 13.30 -32.18 36.34
N ILE A 107 14.48 -31.57 36.31
CA ILE A 107 15.71 -32.13 35.73
C ILE A 107 16.76 -32.25 36.83
N ASN A 108 17.40 -33.41 36.94
CA ASN A 108 18.46 -33.62 37.94
C ASN A 108 19.84 -33.13 37.46
N PRO A 109 20.87 -33.10 38.34
CA PRO A 109 22.25 -32.74 38.00
C PRO A 109 22.91 -33.61 36.92
N LYS A 110 22.32 -34.77 36.60
CA LYS A 110 22.77 -35.66 35.52
C LYS A 110 22.03 -35.40 34.20
N HIS A 111 21.28 -34.29 34.12
CA HIS A 111 20.48 -33.86 32.97
C HIS A 111 19.36 -34.83 32.58
N ILE A 112 18.87 -35.64 33.53
CA ILE A 112 17.75 -36.56 33.35
C ILE A 112 16.49 -35.93 33.89
N VAL A 113 15.38 -36.06 33.15
CA VAL A 113 14.05 -35.63 33.59
C VAL A 113 13.54 -36.58 34.68
N LEU A 114 13.39 -36.08 35.90
CA LEU A 114 12.89 -36.82 37.07
C LEU A 114 11.37 -36.97 37.07
N ALA A 115 10.66 -35.95 36.58
CA ALA A 115 9.21 -35.94 36.45
C ALA A 115 8.79 -34.85 35.46
N ASP A 116 7.62 -35.03 34.86
CA ASP A 116 6.94 -33.99 34.08
C ASP A 116 5.45 -33.93 34.43
N SER A 117 4.84 -32.77 34.19
CA SER A 117 3.42 -32.50 34.50
C SER A 117 2.44 -33.25 33.60
N ASN A 118 2.83 -33.61 32.38
CA ASN A 118 1.94 -34.21 31.39
C ASN A 118 1.98 -35.74 31.43
N GLN A 119 2.58 -36.32 32.49
CA GLN A 119 2.81 -37.75 32.67
C GLN A 119 3.38 -38.41 31.40
N SER A 120 4.34 -37.73 30.78
CA SER A 120 4.93 -38.08 29.50
C SER A 120 5.99 -39.17 29.60
N THR A 121 6.23 -39.79 28.45
CA THR A 121 7.34 -40.72 28.15
C THR A 121 8.74 -40.18 28.45
N LEU A 122 8.92 -38.88 28.72
CA LEU A 122 10.23 -38.26 28.95
C LEU A 122 10.80 -38.57 30.33
N THR A 123 10.00 -39.06 31.27
CA THR A 123 10.54 -39.37 32.59
C THR A 123 11.61 -40.46 32.51
N ASN A 124 12.73 -40.26 33.21
CA ASN A 124 13.96 -41.06 33.13
C ASN A 124 14.68 -41.01 31.78
N GLN A 125 14.35 -40.05 30.91
CA GLN A 125 15.11 -39.77 29.69
C GLN A 125 16.00 -38.53 29.86
N PRO A 126 17.06 -38.39 29.05
CA PRO A 126 17.83 -37.14 28.97
C PRO A 126 16.93 -35.96 28.62
N PHE A 127 17.21 -34.80 29.23
CA PHE A 127 16.53 -33.56 28.89
C PHE A 127 16.77 -33.22 27.42
N PRO A 128 15.72 -33.04 26.60
CA PRO A 128 15.84 -32.95 25.15
C PRO A 128 16.46 -31.63 24.65
N PHE A 129 16.73 -30.67 25.53
CA PHE A 129 17.21 -29.33 25.16
C PHE A 129 18.53 -28.98 25.90
N PRO A 130 19.65 -29.64 25.56
CA PRO A 130 20.92 -29.49 26.27
C PRO A 130 21.51 -28.08 26.21
N GLU A 131 21.18 -27.30 25.18
CA GLU A 131 21.66 -25.93 25.04
C GLU A 131 21.00 -24.99 26.06
N LEU A 132 19.73 -25.23 26.39
CA LEU A 132 19.00 -24.49 27.41
C LEU A 132 19.61 -24.71 28.80
N LEU A 133 20.02 -25.95 29.10
CA LEU A 133 20.78 -26.28 30.32
C LEU A 133 22.13 -25.55 30.36
N THR A 134 22.88 -25.62 29.27
CA THR A 134 24.20 -24.99 29.16
C THR A 134 24.13 -23.48 29.41
N GLU A 135 23.13 -22.82 28.84
CA GLU A 135 22.91 -21.39 29.05
C GLU A 135 22.47 -21.09 30.48
N SER A 136 21.52 -21.87 31.03
CA SER A 136 21.01 -21.67 32.39
C SER A 136 22.12 -21.78 33.45
N VAL A 137 23.09 -22.66 33.25
CA VAL A 137 24.27 -22.78 34.14
C VAL A 137 25.13 -21.52 34.10
N LYS A 138 25.22 -20.83 32.97
CA LYS A 138 26.05 -19.61 32.82
C LYS A 138 25.36 -18.37 33.38
N THR A 139 24.06 -18.22 33.14
CA THR A 139 23.33 -16.96 33.38
C THR A 139 22.38 -17.02 34.56
N GLY A 140 22.15 -18.20 35.14
CA GLY A 140 21.16 -18.44 36.20
C GLY A 140 19.73 -18.62 35.68
N SER A 141 19.47 -18.40 34.39
CA SER A 141 18.20 -18.71 33.74
C SER A 141 18.35 -18.72 32.23
N ALA A 142 17.66 -19.60 31.52
CA ALA A 142 17.67 -19.59 30.06
C ALA A 142 16.24 -19.67 29.51
N SER A 143 16.05 -19.15 28.29
CA SER A 143 14.80 -19.24 27.55
C SER A 143 15.05 -19.67 26.11
N MET A 144 14.14 -20.46 25.54
CA MET A 144 14.21 -20.94 24.16
C MET A 144 12.81 -21.17 23.62
N ILE A 145 12.60 -20.85 22.33
CA ILE A 145 11.34 -21.11 21.64
C ILE A 145 11.49 -22.36 20.78
N LEU A 146 10.61 -23.34 20.98
CA LEU A 146 10.69 -24.64 20.31
C LEU A 146 9.31 -25.26 20.15
N VAL A 147 9.23 -26.23 19.25
CA VAL A 147 8.00 -26.98 18.98
C VAL A 147 8.00 -28.28 19.77
N LYS A 148 6.94 -28.52 20.56
CA LYS A 148 6.71 -29.77 21.29
C LYS A 148 5.28 -30.24 21.06
N GLY A 149 5.08 -31.52 20.72
CA GLY A 149 3.73 -32.09 20.54
C GLY A 149 2.89 -31.35 19.49
N GLY A 150 3.53 -30.78 18.46
CA GLY A 150 2.85 -30.02 17.41
C GLY A 150 2.46 -28.59 17.76
N ARG A 151 2.78 -28.10 18.98
CA ARG A 151 2.56 -26.72 19.41
C ARG A 151 3.88 -25.99 19.65
N LEU A 152 3.85 -24.68 19.51
CA LEU A 152 4.99 -23.81 19.77
C LEU A 152 4.98 -23.38 21.23
N TYR A 153 6.14 -23.45 21.89
CA TYR A 153 6.32 -23.06 23.28
C TYR A 153 7.53 -22.18 23.45
N GLN A 154 7.44 -21.24 24.39
CA GLN A 154 8.57 -20.59 25.02
C GLN A 154 8.91 -21.38 26.29
N PHE A 155 10.01 -22.12 26.25
CA PHE A 155 10.56 -22.81 27.42
C PHE A 155 11.49 -21.91 28.20
N VAL A 156 11.40 -21.99 29.51
CA VAL A 156 12.24 -21.26 30.46
C VAL A 156 12.80 -22.25 31.47
N LEU A 157 14.10 -22.17 31.74
CA LEU A 157 14.83 -23.09 32.61
C LEU A 157 15.54 -22.30 33.71
N VAL A 158 15.30 -22.68 34.96
CA VAL A 158 15.89 -22.05 36.15
C VAL A 158 16.41 -23.12 37.12
N PRO A 159 17.59 -22.95 37.72
CA PRO A 159 18.12 -23.88 38.70
C PRO A 159 17.36 -23.80 40.03
N VAL A 160 17.32 -24.93 40.74
CA VAL A 160 16.91 -25.06 42.14
C VAL A 160 18.12 -25.52 42.93
N THR A 161 18.41 -24.85 44.04
CA THR A 161 19.60 -25.14 44.85
C THR A 161 19.44 -26.34 45.77
N VAL A 162 18.24 -26.56 46.32
CA VAL A 162 17.98 -27.64 47.29
C VAL A 162 16.61 -28.29 47.01
N PRO A 163 16.56 -29.56 46.56
CA PRO A 163 17.69 -30.33 46.03
C PRO A 163 18.26 -29.69 44.75
N ALA A 164 19.55 -29.93 44.47
CA ALA A 164 20.17 -29.45 43.24
C ALA A 164 19.44 -30.04 42.02
N ALA A 165 18.78 -29.20 41.24
CA ALA A 165 17.96 -29.57 40.10
C ALA A 165 17.74 -28.36 39.18
N TRP A 166 17.03 -28.55 38.07
CA TRP A 166 16.45 -27.47 37.27
C TRP A 166 14.96 -27.70 37.08
N ILE A 167 14.23 -26.61 36.97
CA ILE A 167 12.82 -26.61 36.56
C ILE A 167 12.76 -26.02 35.16
N ALA A 168 12.16 -26.77 34.23
CA ALA A 168 11.77 -26.24 32.93
C ALA A 168 10.25 -25.98 32.92
N LEU A 169 9.84 -24.77 32.54
CA LEU A 169 8.44 -24.42 32.28
C LEU A 169 8.26 -24.10 30.80
N GLY A 170 7.19 -24.61 30.19
CA GLY A 170 6.82 -24.34 28.80
C GLY A 170 5.52 -23.56 28.73
N PHE A 171 5.58 -22.35 28.16
CA PHE A 171 4.44 -21.47 27.95
C PHE A 171 4.04 -21.49 26.47
N PRO A 172 2.78 -21.74 26.12
CA PRO A 172 2.37 -21.84 24.73
C PRO A 172 2.50 -20.47 24.03
N ILE A 173 2.98 -20.50 22.78
CA ILE A 173 2.88 -19.36 21.86
C ILE A 173 1.68 -19.64 20.97
N ASP A 174 0.56 -18.99 21.29
CA ASP A 174 -0.72 -19.15 20.60
C ASP A 174 -1.16 -17.82 19.94
N ASP A 175 -2.34 -17.85 19.32
CA ASP A 175 -2.93 -16.69 18.65
C ASP A 175 -3.17 -15.51 19.62
N ARG A 176 -3.34 -15.78 20.91
CA ARG A 176 -3.55 -14.73 21.93
C ARG A 176 -2.25 -13.97 22.19
N LEU A 177 -1.15 -14.69 22.41
CA LEU A 177 0.16 -14.08 22.57
C LEU A 177 0.57 -13.31 21.31
N ALA A 178 0.32 -13.89 20.12
CA ALA A 178 0.53 -13.21 18.85
C ALA A 178 -0.30 -11.91 18.75
N ALA A 179 -1.55 -11.91 19.20
CA ALA A 179 -2.42 -10.73 19.20
C ALA A 179 -1.96 -9.65 20.17
N ASP A 180 -1.47 -10.02 21.36
CA ASP A 180 -0.94 -9.05 22.33
C ASP A 180 0.33 -8.37 21.80
N PHE A 181 1.21 -9.12 21.15
CA PHE A 181 2.36 -8.54 20.42
C PHE A 181 1.93 -7.70 19.22
N GLY A 182 0.95 -8.17 18.46
CA GLY A 182 0.43 -7.48 17.28
C GLY A 182 -0.15 -6.11 17.62
N LYS A 183 -0.83 -5.98 18.77
CA LYS A 183 -1.34 -4.69 19.26
C LYS A 183 -0.21 -3.71 19.60
N LEU A 184 0.83 -4.18 20.29
CA LEU A 184 1.96 -3.33 20.70
C LEU A 184 2.76 -2.83 19.48
N ALA A 185 2.97 -3.68 18.47
CA ALA A 185 3.70 -3.33 17.26
C ALA A 185 2.82 -2.72 16.16
N SER A 186 1.48 -2.75 16.30
CA SER A 186 0.51 -2.43 15.23
C SER A 186 0.73 -3.27 13.95
N LEU A 187 1.06 -4.55 14.12
CA LEU A 187 1.39 -5.49 13.05
C LEU A 187 0.52 -6.74 13.12
N GLN A 188 0.36 -7.39 11.97
CA GLN A 188 -0.06 -8.78 11.90
C GLN A 188 1.16 -9.68 12.11
N ILE A 189 1.05 -10.71 12.93
CA ILE A 189 2.15 -11.59 13.32
C ILE A 189 1.72 -13.03 13.09
N SER A 190 2.57 -13.79 12.42
CA SER A 190 2.42 -15.24 12.27
C SER A 190 3.72 -15.95 12.65
N PHE A 191 3.63 -16.99 13.46
CA PHE A 191 4.76 -17.82 13.83
C PHE A 191 4.80 -19.07 12.97
N LEU A 192 5.86 -19.18 12.16
CA LEU A 192 6.06 -20.27 11.23
C LEU A 192 7.34 -21.02 11.55
N ARG A 193 7.37 -22.31 11.23
CA ARG A 193 8.59 -23.11 11.21
C ARG A 193 8.67 -23.84 9.89
N ARG A 194 9.88 -23.95 9.36
CA ARG A 194 10.16 -24.82 8.22
C ARG A 194 10.37 -26.26 8.71
N THR A 195 9.62 -27.20 8.16
CA THR A 195 9.77 -28.63 8.47
C THR A 195 10.98 -29.21 7.75
N ASP A 196 11.38 -30.43 8.13
CA ASP A 196 12.45 -31.17 7.43
C ASP A 196 12.08 -31.49 5.97
N SER A 197 10.79 -31.46 5.62
CA SER A 197 10.27 -31.55 4.25
C SER A 197 10.32 -30.22 3.49
N GLU A 198 10.98 -29.19 4.03
CA GLU A 198 11.09 -27.83 3.48
C GLU A 198 9.76 -27.04 3.40
N GLU A 199 8.68 -27.58 3.99
CA GLU A 199 7.35 -26.97 4.03
C GLU A 199 7.20 -26.01 5.21
N TRP A 200 6.42 -24.95 5.03
CA TRP A 200 6.12 -24.01 6.09
C TRP A 200 4.90 -24.48 6.88
N LYS A 201 5.06 -24.58 8.21
CA LYS A 201 3.96 -24.87 9.13
C LYS A 201 3.66 -23.65 10.01
N LEU A 202 2.39 -23.27 10.05
CA LEU A 202 1.87 -22.21 10.92
C LEU A 202 1.57 -22.77 12.32
N PHE A 203 1.96 -22.02 13.36
CA PHE A 203 1.72 -22.39 14.76
C PHE A 203 0.79 -21.41 15.49
N ALA A 204 0.94 -20.12 15.20
CA ALA A 204 0.10 -19.06 15.75
C ALA A 204 -0.01 -17.92 14.75
N SER A 205 -1.14 -17.23 14.71
CA SER A 205 -1.35 -16.11 13.80
C SER A 205 -2.40 -15.13 14.30
N THR A 206 -2.15 -13.85 14.06
CA THR A 206 -3.20 -12.81 14.16
C THR A 206 -3.97 -12.63 12.87
N LEU A 207 -3.51 -13.23 11.75
CA LEU A 207 -4.24 -13.14 10.48
C LEU A 207 -5.54 -13.96 10.56
N PRO A 208 -6.63 -13.45 9.96
CA PRO A 208 -7.86 -14.21 9.79
C PRO A 208 -7.60 -15.57 9.15
N ALA A 209 -8.28 -16.62 9.65
CA ALA A 209 -8.09 -18.00 9.19
C ALA A 209 -8.20 -18.18 7.66
N MET A 210 -9.02 -17.37 6.99
CA MET A 210 -9.18 -17.37 5.53
C MET A 210 -7.90 -16.96 4.77
N LEU A 211 -7.03 -16.16 5.37
CA LEU A 211 -5.81 -15.65 4.73
C LEU A 211 -4.57 -16.53 4.99
N GLN A 212 -4.64 -17.43 5.97
CA GLN A 212 -3.51 -18.25 6.39
C GLN A 212 -3.00 -19.22 5.31
N PRO A 213 -3.85 -19.90 4.52
CA PRO A 213 -3.37 -20.74 3.41
C PRO A 213 -2.61 -19.93 2.36
N ALA A 214 -3.15 -18.76 1.99
CA ALA A 214 -2.50 -17.86 1.03
C ALA A 214 -1.15 -17.35 1.57
N LEU A 215 -1.01 -17.16 2.88
CA LEU A 215 0.29 -16.83 3.47
C LEU A 215 1.28 -17.98 3.25
N LEU A 216 0.91 -19.22 3.60
CA LEU A 216 1.79 -20.38 3.47
C LEU A 216 2.23 -20.61 2.01
N ASP A 217 1.31 -20.49 1.06
CA ASP A 217 1.60 -20.59 -0.38
C ASP A 217 2.63 -19.54 -0.84
N ASN A 218 2.51 -18.29 -0.34
CA ASN A 218 3.45 -17.22 -0.65
C ASN A 218 4.82 -17.38 0.05
N MET A 219 4.91 -18.19 1.10
CA MET A 219 6.17 -18.49 1.77
C MET A 219 6.96 -19.61 1.08
N HIS A 220 6.35 -20.36 0.16
CA HIS A 220 7.06 -21.36 -0.64
C HIS A 220 8.22 -20.71 -1.43
N GLY A 221 9.44 -21.19 -1.20
CA GLY A 221 10.65 -20.67 -1.85
C GLY A 221 11.22 -19.37 -1.25
N VAL A 222 10.62 -18.83 -0.19
CA VAL A 222 11.22 -17.71 0.57
C VAL A 222 12.41 -18.24 1.36
N ALA A 223 13.59 -17.69 1.12
CA ALA A 223 14.80 -18.03 1.86
C ALA A 223 14.66 -17.66 3.34
N THR A 224 15.16 -18.53 4.22
CA THR A 224 15.22 -18.29 5.67
C THR A 224 16.26 -17.20 5.96
N GLY A 225 15.80 -16.01 6.37
CA GLY A 225 16.61 -14.82 6.66
C GLY A 225 15.75 -13.55 6.65
N ASP A 226 16.33 -12.38 6.96
CA ASP A 226 15.66 -11.06 6.98
C ASP A 226 15.14 -10.66 5.59
N SER A 227 14.05 -11.30 5.18
CA SER A 227 13.46 -11.16 3.86
C SER A 227 12.33 -10.15 3.92
N LYS A 228 12.49 -9.05 3.18
CA LYS A 228 11.46 -8.02 2.96
C LYS A 228 10.77 -8.30 1.64
N LEU A 229 9.48 -8.63 1.70
CA LEU A 229 8.70 -9.11 0.57
C LEU A 229 7.39 -8.32 0.47
N SER A 230 6.84 -8.23 -0.74
CA SER A 230 5.45 -7.79 -0.95
C SER A 230 4.66 -8.99 -1.43
N ILE A 231 3.67 -9.41 -0.66
CA ILE A 231 2.82 -10.57 -1.00
C ILE A 231 1.37 -10.13 -1.15
N VAL A 232 0.59 -10.91 -1.88
CA VAL A 232 -0.84 -10.65 -2.09
C VAL A 232 -1.64 -11.73 -1.37
N LEU A 233 -2.47 -11.31 -0.41
CA LEU A 233 -3.38 -12.19 0.33
C LEU A 233 -4.82 -11.79 -0.03
N ASN A 234 -5.54 -12.68 -0.72
CA ASN A 234 -6.93 -12.43 -1.16
C ASN A 234 -7.13 -11.09 -1.91
N GLY A 235 -6.20 -10.75 -2.82
CA GLY A 235 -6.24 -9.52 -3.62
C GLY A 235 -5.70 -8.27 -2.90
N GLU A 236 -5.35 -8.37 -1.62
CA GLU A 236 -4.78 -7.26 -0.84
C GLU A 236 -3.26 -7.38 -0.74
N LYS A 237 -2.55 -6.28 -0.98
CA LYS A 237 -1.08 -6.22 -0.88
C LYS A 237 -0.67 -6.04 0.58
N PHE A 238 0.18 -6.93 1.06
CA PHE A 238 0.85 -6.83 2.35
C PHE A 238 2.34 -6.57 2.13
N GLN A 239 2.92 -5.65 2.91
CA GLN A 239 4.36 -5.68 3.12
C GLN A 239 4.63 -6.70 4.23
N THR A 240 5.61 -7.56 4.00
CA THR A 240 5.95 -8.69 4.84
C THR A 240 7.44 -8.65 5.17
N LEU A 241 7.77 -8.91 6.43
CA LEU A 241 9.11 -9.09 6.93
C LEU A 241 9.18 -10.45 7.63
N VAL A 242 10.09 -11.31 7.19
CA VAL A 242 10.37 -12.59 7.84
C VAL A 242 11.57 -12.39 8.75
N SER A 243 11.35 -12.47 10.07
CA SER A 243 12.38 -12.26 11.09
C SER A 243 12.62 -13.57 11.85
N PRO A 244 13.87 -14.02 12.00
CA PRO A 244 14.17 -15.17 12.86
C PRO A 244 13.82 -14.83 14.30
N VAL A 245 13.13 -15.74 14.98
CA VAL A 245 12.88 -15.62 16.41
C VAL A 245 14.16 -16.02 17.14
N PRO A 246 14.76 -15.13 17.97
CA PRO A 246 15.93 -15.48 18.75
C PRO A 246 15.67 -16.71 19.59
N GLY A 247 16.51 -17.72 19.41
CA GLY A 247 16.36 -19.02 20.03
C GLY A 247 17.62 -19.82 19.87
N ILE A 248 17.73 -20.86 20.68
CA ILE A 248 18.85 -21.78 20.67
C ILE A 248 18.29 -23.09 20.09
N GLY A 249 18.95 -23.72 19.12
CA GLY A 249 18.48 -24.98 18.51
C GLY A 249 18.60 -25.03 17.00
N GLU A 250 18.49 -26.24 16.43
CA GLU A 250 18.78 -26.51 15.01
C GLU A 250 17.64 -26.14 14.05
N GLN A 251 16.40 -26.02 14.55
CA GLN A 251 15.22 -25.68 13.74
C GLN A 251 14.69 -24.28 14.09
N PRO A 252 15.09 -23.24 13.33
CA PRO A 252 14.68 -21.88 13.63
C PRO A 252 13.17 -21.67 13.42
N VAL A 253 12.58 -20.93 14.34
CA VAL A 253 11.20 -20.41 14.23
C VAL A 253 11.28 -19.00 13.67
N PHE A 254 10.34 -18.65 12.82
CA PHE A 254 10.28 -17.34 12.17
C PHE A 254 9.00 -16.62 12.56
N ALA A 255 9.14 -15.34 12.88
CA ALA A 255 8.04 -14.41 13.00
C ALA A 255 7.86 -13.73 11.64
N VAL A 256 6.70 -13.95 11.03
CA VAL A 256 6.27 -13.27 9.81
C VAL A 256 5.43 -12.08 10.22
N LEU A 257 6.05 -10.90 10.08
CA LEU A 257 5.50 -9.60 10.47
C LEU A 257 4.92 -8.92 9.24
N GLN A 258 3.65 -8.51 9.31
CA GLN A 258 2.93 -8.03 8.14
C GLN A 258 2.11 -6.78 8.44
N ARG A 259 1.99 -5.93 7.43
CA ARG A 259 1.14 -4.73 7.47
C ARG A 259 0.44 -4.56 6.13
N SER A 260 -0.87 -4.32 6.19
CA SER A 260 -1.70 -4.07 5.02
C SER A 260 -1.31 -2.75 4.35
N LEU A 261 -1.04 -2.79 3.04
CA LEU A 261 -0.84 -1.58 2.27
C LEU A 261 -2.16 -0.81 2.10
N LYS A 262 -3.31 -1.50 2.07
CA LYS A 262 -4.63 -0.88 1.97
C LYS A 262 -4.94 -0.06 3.21
N GLU A 263 -4.71 -0.60 4.41
CA GLU A 263 -4.88 0.14 5.67
C GLU A 263 -3.97 1.37 5.73
N ALA A 264 -2.73 1.25 5.23
CA ALA A 264 -1.79 2.38 5.16
C ALA A 264 -2.19 3.46 4.13
N LEU A 265 -3.05 3.12 3.16
CA LEU A 265 -3.54 4.04 2.14
C LEU A 265 -4.82 4.79 2.57
N VAL A 266 -5.55 4.32 3.58
CA VAL A 266 -6.79 4.96 4.06
C VAL A 266 -6.65 6.47 4.32
N PRO A 267 -5.56 6.98 4.93
CA PRO A 267 -5.39 8.43 5.12
C PRO A 267 -5.31 9.23 3.81
N PHE A 268 -4.98 8.58 2.68
CA PHE A 268 -4.83 9.19 1.37
C PHE A 268 -6.11 9.14 0.52
N ASP A 269 -7.17 8.44 0.95
CA ASP A 269 -8.42 8.33 0.19
C ASP A 269 -9.06 9.71 -0.04
N ALA A 270 -9.05 10.58 0.97
CA ALA A 270 -9.55 11.95 0.86
C ALA A 270 -8.72 12.79 -0.12
N LEU A 271 -7.39 12.57 -0.17
CA LEU A 271 -6.51 13.25 -1.13
C LEU A 271 -6.83 12.82 -2.56
N GLN A 272 -7.04 11.51 -2.80
CA GLN A 272 -7.45 11.01 -4.12
C GLN A 272 -8.81 11.59 -4.54
N ALA A 273 -9.79 11.66 -3.63
CA ALA A 273 -11.09 12.26 -3.90
C ALA A 273 -10.97 13.76 -4.26
N ASN A 274 -10.14 14.51 -3.52
CA ASN A 274 -9.88 15.92 -3.81
C ASN A 274 -9.18 16.13 -5.16
N LEU A 275 -8.22 15.26 -5.51
CA LEU A 275 -7.56 15.29 -6.82
C LEU A 275 -8.54 14.99 -7.96
N LEU A 276 -9.43 14.02 -7.77
CA LEU A 276 -10.48 13.71 -8.74
C LEU A 276 -11.44 14.88 -8.92
N ALA A 277 -11.86 15.52 -7.82
CA ALA A 277 -12.70 16.72 -7.87
C ALA A 277 -11.99 17.87 -8.61
N LEU A 278 -10.70 18.09 -8.34
CA LEU A 278 -9.90 19.12 -9.01
C LEU A 278 -9.72 18.82 -10.50
N THR A 279 -9.55 17.55 -10.88
CA THR A 279 -9.55 17.10 -12.28
C THR A 279 -10.88 17.44 -12.96
N LEU A 280 -12.02 17.11 -12.35
CA LEU A 280 -13.35 17.43 -12.90
C LEU A 280 -13.56 18.94 -13.05
N ILE A 281 -13.22 19.73 -12.03
CA ILE A 281 -13.33 21.19 -12.06
C ILE A 281 -12.45 21.77 -13.18
N GLY A 282 -11.20 21.31 -13.28
CA GLY A 282 -10.28 21.74 -14.34
C GLY A 282 -10.80 21.41 -15.75
N LEU A 283 -11.45 20.25 -15.91
CA LEU A 283 -12.07 19.87 -17.19
C LEU A 283 -13.25 20.79 -17.55
N ILE A 284 -14.12 21.10 -16.58
CA ILE A 284 -15.23 22.04 -16.77
C ILE A 284 -14.71 23.42 -17.17
N ILE A 285 -13.68 23.93 -16.48
CA ILE A 285 -13.06 25.23 -16.79
C ILE A 285 -12.44 25.20 -18.20
N SER A 286 -11.76 24.12 -18.58
CA SER A 286 -11.17 23.97 -19.91
C SER A 286 -12.21 23.97 -21.03
N VAL A 287 -13.32 23.24 -20.84
CA VAL A 287 -14.42 23.22 -21.81
C VAL A 287 -15.07 24.60 -21.91
N ALA A 288 -15.36 25.24 -20.78
CA ALA A 288 -15.92 26.59 -20.74
C ALA A 288 -15.00 27.61 -21.44
N GLY A 289 -13.70 27.60 -21.11
CA GLY A 289 -12.68 28.45 -21.73
C GLY A 289 -12.53 28.19 -23.23
N SER A 290 -12.56 26.93 -23.66
CA SER A 290 -12.49 26.57 -25.07
C SER A 290 -13.73 27.06 -25.85
N ILE A 291 -14.92 26.97 -25.26
CA ILE A 291 -16.15 27.52 -25.84
C ILE A 291 -16.07 29.05 -25.93
N PHE A 292 -15.58 29.70 -24.88
CA PHE A 292 -15.38 31.15 -24.85
C PHE A 292 -14.42 31.61 -25.96
N THR A 293 -13.25 30.98 -26.07
CA THR A 293 -12.27 31.25 -27.13
C THR A 293 -12.83 30.99 -28.52
N ALA A 294 -13.55 29.89 -28.73
CA ALA A 294 -14.15 29.59 -30.02
C ALA A 294 -15.23 30.62 -30.42
N ARG A 295 -16.01 31.12 -29.45
CA ARG A 295 -17.01 32.17 -29.68
C ARG A 295 -16.37 33.53 -29.95
N ASN A 296 -15.32 33.87 -29.22
CA ASN A 296 -14.71 35.20 -29.28
C ASN A 296 -13.59 35.35 -30.32
N VAL A 297 -13.04 34.27 -30.85
CA VAL A 297 -11.97 34.35 -31.86
C VAL A 297 -12.38 33.62 -33.13
N SER A 298 -12.67 32.32 -33.01
CA SER A 298 -12.89 31.49 -34.20
C SER A 298 -14.14 31.86 -35.00
N ARG A 299 -15.25 32.19 -34.33
CA ARG A 299 -16.48 32.58 -35.03
C ARG A 299 -16.32 33.86 -35.86
N PRO A 300 -15.84 35.00 -35.32
CA PRO A 300 -15.58 36.22 -36.10
C PRO A 300 -14.63 35.98 -37.28
N VAL A 301 -13.53 35.26 -37.07
CA VAL A 301 -12.58 34.95 -38.14
C VAL A 301 -13.26 34.13 -39.25
N THR A 302 -14.11 33.17 -38.88
CA THR A 302 -14.89 32.38 -39.86
C THR A 302 -15.93 33.24 -40.60
N GLN A 303 -16.52 34.26 -39.94
CA GLN A 303 -17.43 35.21 -40.58
C GLN A 303 -16.71 36.09 -41.60
N LEU A 304 -15.55 36.64 -41.25
CA LEU A 304 -14.72 37.42 -42.20
C LEU A 304 -14.28 36.57 -43.39
N ALA A 305 -13.90 35.30 -43.16
CA ALA A 305 -13.55 34.38 -44.24
C ALA A 305 -14.73 34.11 -45.19
N LYS A 306 -15.96 34.00 -44.68
CA LYS A 306 -17.16 33.87 -45.52
C LYS A 306 -17.43 35.12 -46.36
N LEU A 307 -17.28 36.31 -45.76
CA LEU A 307 -17.46 37.57 -46.47
C LEU A 307 -16.42 37.75 -47.59
N ALA A 308 -15.19 37.28 -47.39
CA ALA A 308 -14.17 37.26 -48.44
C ALA A 308 -14.58 36.39 -49.64
N ASN A 309 -15.16 35.21 -49.41
CA ASN A 309 -15.68 34.38 -50.50
C ASN A 309 -16.86 35.03 -51.24
N GLU A 310 -17.72 35.79 -50.57
CA GLU A 310 -18.80 36.54 -51.24
C GLU A 310 -18.23 37.63 -52.16
N ILE A 311 -17.20 38.35 -51.70
CA ILE A 311 -16.49 39.36 -52.50
C ILE A 311 -15.82 38.72 -53.72
N GLU A 312 -15.19 37.55 -53.57
CA GLU A 312 -14.61 36.79 -54.68
C GLU A 312 -15.66 36.44 -55.75
N GLN A 313 -16.90 36.15 -55.33
CA GLN A 313 -18.02 35.87 -56.23
C GLN A 313 -18.68 37.15 -56.80
N GLY A 314 -18.12 38.33 -56.53
CA GLY A 314 -18.63 39.62 -56.98
C GLY A 314 -19.80 40.18 -56.15
N ASN A 315 -20.12 39.57 -55.00
CA ASN A 315 -21.16 40.04 -54.11
C ASN A 315 -20.59 41.02 -53.05
N TYR A 316 -20.70 42.31 -53.33
CA TYR A 316 -20.17 43.37 -52.47
C TYR A 316 -21.17 43.92 -51.43
N LEU A 317 -22.39 43.36 -51.36
CA LEU A 317 -23.48 43.93 -50.56
C LEU A 317 -23.36 43.65 -49.06
N GLN A 318 -22.74 42.55 -48.65
CA GLN A 318 -22.62 42.20 -47.23
C GLN A 318 -21.52 43.00 -46.52
N VAL A 319 -21.75 43.41 -45.28
CA VAL A 319 -20.80 44.18 -44.43
C VAL A 319 -20.40 43.33 -43.23
N ALA A 320 -19.13 43.39 -42.84
CA ALA A 320 -18.67 42.84 -41.57
C ALA A 320 -19.05 43.79 -40.43
N GLU A 321 -20.30 43.74 -39.95
CA GLU A 321 -20.71 44.47 -38.75
C GLU A 321 -20.24 43.72 -37.51
N MET A 322 -19.09 44.13 -36.97
CA MET A 322 -18.54 43.60 -35.74
C MET A 322 -18.34 44.73 -34.73
N ASP A 323 -19.19 44.78 -33.71
CA ASP A 323 -19.07 45.74 -32.61
C ASP A 323 -17.97 45.28 -31.63
N ARG A 324 -16.71 45.51 -32.02
CA ARG A 324 -15.51 45.12 -31.26
C ARG A 324 -14.41 46.15 -31.40
N ALA A 325 -13.71 46.42 -30.30
CA ALA A 325 -12.58 47.36 -30.26
C ALA A 325 -11.19 46.68 -30.29
N ASP A 326 -11.14 45.34 -30.38
CA ASP A 326 -9.91 44.55 -30.41
C ASP A 326 -9.31 44.44 -31.82
N GLU A 327 -8.23 43.66 -31.96
CA GLU A 327 -7.52 43.43 -33.23
C GLU A 327 -8.46 42.85 -34.30
N ILE A 328 -9.46 42.06 -33.90
CA ILE A 328 -10.45 41.50 -34.82
C ILE A 328 -11.41 42.59 -35.33
N GLY A 329 -11.82 43.51 -34.47
CA GLY A 329 -12.61 44.68 -34.88
C GLY A 329 -11.86 45.62 -35.82
N LYS A 330 -10.57 45.85 -35.55
CA LYS A 330 -9.68 46.62 -36.46
C LYS A 330 -9.55 45.93 -37.82
N LEU A 331 -9.39 44.60 -37.83
CA LEU A 331 -9.34 43.81 -39.06
C LEU A 331 -10.66 43.89 -39.84
N ALA A 332 -11.81 43.76 -39.18
CA ALA A 332 -13.12 43.89 -39.80
C ALA A 332 -13.31 45.27 -40.45
N SER A 333 -12.87 46.33 -39.77
CA SER A 333 -12.93 47.71 -40.28
C SER A 333 -12.04 47.89 -41.52
N ALA A 334 -10.80 47.41 -41.48
CA ALA A 334 -9.90 47.43 -42.63
C ALA A 334 -10.44 46.61 -43.81
N PHE A 335 -11.08 45.47 -43.52
CA PHE A 335 -11.70 44.61 -44.52
C PHE A 335 -12.89 45.30 -45.21
N ASN A 336 -13.76 45.97 -44.45
CA ASN A 336 -14.88 46.75 -44.99
C ASN A 336 -14.38 47.90 -45.89
N TYR A 337 -13.31 48.60 -45.49
CA TYR A 337 -12.71 49.65 -46.31
C TYR A 337 -12.19 49.11 -47.64
N MET A 338 -11.45 47.99 -47.60
CA MET A 338 -10.95 47.32 -48.81
C MET A 338 -12.10 46.87 -49.73
N LYS A 339 -13.15 46.24 -49.18
CA LYS A 339 -14.35 45.85 -49.93
C LYS A 339 -14.98 47.03 -50.67
N GLN A 340 -15.17 48.16 -49.96
CA GLN A 340 -15.77 49.36 -50.54
C GLN A 340 -14.91 49.91 -51.68
N ALA A 341 -13.59 50.00 -51.48
CA ALA A 341 -12.67 50.47 -52.51
C ALA A 341 -12.69 49.59 -53.78
N ILE A 342 -12.85 48.27 -53.63
CA ILE A 342 -12.99 47.35 -54.78
C ILE A 342 -14.33 47.58 -55.48
N ALA A 343 -15.44 47.62 -54.74
CA ALA A 343 -16.77 47.83 -55.31
C ALA A 343 -16.87 49.17 -56.08
N ASP A 344 -16.29 50.24 -55.53
CA ASP A 344 -16.24 51.55 -56.19
C ASP A 344 -15.40 51.50 -57.46
N ARG A 345 -14.26 50.78 -57.44
CA ARG A 345 -13.40 50.59 -58.61
C ARG A 345 -14.12 49.79 -59.71
N GLU A 346 -14.82 48.72 -59.37
CA GLU A 346 -15.57 47.89 -60.31
C GLU A 346 -16.73 48.67 -60.96
N ASN A 347 -17.47 49.43 -60.16
CA ASN A 347 -18.52 50.33 -60.66
C ASN A 347 -17.97 51.42 -61.59
N ARG A 348 -16.80 51.97 -61.28
CA ARG A 348 -16.11 52.95 -62.13
C ARG A 348 -15.73 52.31 -63.47
N ILE A 349 -15.15 51.11 -63.45
CA ILE A 349 -14.77 50.35 -64.65
C ILE A 349 -16.00 50.04 -65.50
N SER A 350 -17.08 49.52 -64.89
CA SER A 350 -18.34 49.22 -65.59
C SER A 350 -18.97 50.48 -66.21
N THR A 351 -18.99 51.60 -65.47
CA THR A 351 -19.49 52.88 -65.98
C THR A 351 -18.69 53.35 -67.20
N LEU A 352 -17.35 53.27 -67.15
CA LEU A 352 -16.50 53.64 -68.28
C LEU A 352 -16.62 52.68 -69.47
N ALA A 353 -16.86 51.39 -69.22
CA ALA A 353 -16.97 50.36 -70.25
C ALA A 353 -18.32 50.38 -70.98
N TYR A 354 -19.41 50.79 -70.31
CA TYR A 354 -20.79 50.63 -70.80
C TYR A 354 -21.62 51.91 -70.86
N LYS A 355 -21.15 53.02 -70.29
CA LYS A 355 -21.81 54.32 -70.38
C LYS A 355 -20.91 55.34 -71.07
N ASP A 356 -21.52 56.22 -71.84
CA ASP A 356 -20.83 57.32 -72.51
C ASP A 356 -20.45 58.41 -71.49
N ALA A 357 -19.20 58.87 -71.55
CA ALA A 357 -18.63 59.78 -70.55
C ALA A 357 -19.20 61.21 -70.60
N LEU A 358 -19.78 61.64 -71.72
CA LEU A 358 -20.35 62.98 -71.88
C LEU A 358 -21.84 63.02 -71.53
N THR A 359 -22.58 61.95 -71.84
CA THR A 359 -24.05 61.94 -71.76
C THR A 359 -24.61 61.09 -70.61
N GLY A 360 -23.81 60.19 -70.03
CA GLY A 360 -24.25 59.26 -68.99
C GLY A 360 -25.20 58.16 -69.48
N LEU A 361 -25.48 58.11 -70.79
CA LEU A 361 -26.35 57.12 -71.45
C LEU A 361 -25.57 55.83 -71.81
N PRO A 362 -26.27 54.70 -72.07
CA PRO A 362 -25.65 53.48 -72.59
C PRO A 362 -24.79 53.73 -73.84
N ASN A 363 -23.56 53.24 -73.85
CA ASN A 363 -22.70 53.33 -75.03
C ASN A 363 -23.03 52.21 -76.04
N ARG A 364 -22.39 52.25 -77.22
CA ARG A 364 -22.63 51.30 -78.31
C ARG A 364 -22.42 49.83 -77.92
N ILE A 365 -21.52 49.55 -76.97
CA ILE A 365 -21.25 48.18 -76.49
C ILE A 365 -22.45 47.67 -75.71
N LEU A 366 -22.96 48.46 -74.75
CA LEU A 366 -24.13 48.08 -73.95
C LEU A 366 -25.42 47.97 -74.78
N PHE A 367 -25.54 48.75 -75.86
CA PHE A 367 -26.69 48.73 -76.76
C PHE A 367 -26.73 47.49 -77.67
N ASN A 368 -25.57 46.89 -77.97
CA ASN A 368 -25.45 45.71 -78.84
C ASN A 368 -25.46 44.37 -78.09
N ASP A 369 -25.20 44.37 -76.78
CA ASP A 369 -25.17 43.16 -75.92
C ASP A 369 -26.56 42.78 -75.34
N ARG A 370 -27.62 43.51 -75.72
CA ARG A 370 -29.03 43.22 -75.38
C ARG A 370 -29.81 42.90 -76.63
#